data_AF-A0A7J2JM96-F1
#
_entry.id   AF-A0A7J2JM96-F1
#
_cell.length_a   1.000
_cell.length_b   1.000
_cell.length_c   1.000
_cell.angle_alpha   90.00
_cell.angle_beta   90.00
_cell.angle_gamma   90.00
#
_symmetry.space_group_name_H-M   'P 1'
#
loop_
_entity.id
_entity.type
_entity.pdbx_description
1 polymer ?
#
loop_
_entity_poly.entity_id
_entity_poly.type
_entity_poly.pdbx_seq_one_letter_code
_entity_poly.pdbx_strand_id
1 'polypeptide(L)'
;MGKGEKGNLEKKDEWNGKVSGVNLRFIVPLFTCIMVGSAEFVSTYFDIMLGIMIHMIFLFSLMIFSSLIYRESIRTRAYSLRRAWQIEDMSYMLNSLILIPLIGIIRFSMPLKIFESIYWFIIIGIPLMVAIILLIRYMKMHLQEIGFVSNFPLIQFFIALTGILFGFFEYMILKPEALIDELIVMNLIIPGFILLIFTGLLEELTF
;
A
#
# COMPACT_ATOMS: atom_id res chain seq x y z
N MET A 1 11.68 -12.04 -57.26
CA MET A 1 11.20 -12.62 -55.99
C MET A 1 11.97 -11.94 -54.85
N GLY A 2 11.30 -11.44 -53.80
CA GLY A 2 12.02 -10.93 -52.60
C GLY A 2 11.60 -9.56 -52.05
N LYS A 3 10.50 -8.94 -52.52
CA LYS A 3 9.94 -7.72 -51.89
C LYS A 3 8.69 -7.96 -51.04
N GLY A 4 8.18 -9.20 -50.99
CA GLY A 4 6.93 -9.56 -50.30
C GLY A 4 7.08 -10.01 -48.85
N GLU A 5 8.29 -10.33 -48.37
CA GLU A 5 8.48 -10.91 -47.03
C GLU A 5 8.80 -9.89 -45.93
N LYS A 6 9.38 -8.73 -46.28
CA LYS A 6 9.71 -7.70 -45.27
C LYS A 6 8.47 -6.97 -44.71
N GLY A 7 7.42 -6.81 -45.51
CA GLY A 7 6.17 -6.18 -45.08
C GLY A 7 5.29 -7.06 -44.17
N ASN A 8 5.64 -8.34 -44.00
CA ASN A 8 4.88 -9.29 -43.18
C ASN A 8 5.53 -9.57 -41.81
N LEU A 9 6.75 -9.06 -41.59
CA LEU A 9 7.45 -9.14 -40.31
C LEU A 9 7.16 -7.92 -39.42
N GLU A 10 7.07 -6.72 -39.99
CA GLU A 10 6.69 -5.50 -39.22
C GLU A 10 5.21 -5.50 -38.80
N LYS A 11 4.32 -6.19 -39.54
CA LYS A 11 2.89 -6.26 -39.21
C LYS A 11 2.53 -7.28 -38.12
N LYS A 12 3.48 -8.10 -37.66
CA LYS A 12 3.25 -9.06 -36.57
C LYS A 12 3.50 -8.49 -35.18
N ASP A 13 4.10 -7.29 -35.09
CA ASP A 13 4.39 -6.62 -33.82
C ASP A 13 3.25 -5.70 -33.36
N GLU A 14 2.23 -5.50 -34.19
CA GLU A 14 0.90 -5.01 -33.77
C GLU A 14 0.07 -6.14 -33.13
N TRP A 15 0.70 -6.95 -32.27
CA TRP A 15 -0.09 -7.66 -31.29
C TRP A 15 -0.51 -6.65 -30.23
N ASN A 16 -1.61 -5.98 -30.55
CA ASN A 16 -2.42 -5.18 -29.66
C ASN A 16 -2.49 -5.91 -28.32
N GLY A 17 -1.89 -5.34 -27.28
CA GLY A 17 -1.89 -5.85 -25.91
C GLY A 17 -3.29 -5.93 -25.27
N LYS A 18 -4.34 -6.07 -26.08
CA LYS A 18 -5.67 -6.53 -25.72
C LYS A 18 -5.64 -8.06 -25.59
N VAL A 19 -4.91 -8.58 -24.61
CA VAL A 19 -5.28 -9.88 -24.03
C VAL A 19 -6.51 -9.63 -23.17
N SER A 20 -7.69 -9.80 -23.77
CA SER A 20 -9.01 -9.56 -23.18
C SER A 20 -9.29 -8.08 -22.83
N GLY A 21 -10.52 -7.62 -23.05
CA GLY A 21 -10.94 -6.22 -22.90
C GLY A 21 -10.99 -5.71 -21.46
N VAL A 22 -10.20 -6.26 -20.54
CA VAL A 22 -10.20 -5.88 -19.13
C VAL A 22 -8.77 -5.47 -18.74
N ASN A 23 -8.62 -4.22 -18.33
CA ASN A 23 -7.32 -3.67 -18.00
C ASN A 23 -6.90 -4.15 -16.60
N LEU A 24 -6.11 -5.24 -16.55
CA LEU A 24 -5.67 -5.88 -15.30
C LEU A 24 -5.06 -4.91 -14.29
N ARG A 25 -4.48 -3.79 -14.75
CA ARG A 25 -3.94 -2.72 -13.89
C ARG A 25 -4.99 -2.11 -12.95
N PHE A 26 -6.27 -2.11 -13.34
CA PHE A 26 -7.36 -1.62 -12.51
C PHE A 26 -8.07 -2.74 -11.75
N ILE A 27 -8.14 -3.93 -12.35
CA ILE A 27 -8.80 -5.09 -11.71
C ILE A 27 -8.04 -5.50 -10.46
N VAL A 28 -6.70 -5.53 -10.50
CA VAL A 28 -5.89 -6.02 -9.39
C VAL A 28 -6.08 -5.16 -8.13
N PRO A 29 -5.93 -3.81 -8.16
CA PRO A 29 -6.22 -2.97 -6.99
C PRO A 29 -7.68 -3.06 -6.53
N LEU A 30 -8.64 -3.14 -7.46
CA LEU A 30 -10.04 -3.28 -7.09
C LEU A 30 -10.30 -4.61 -6.35
N PHE A 31 -9.73 -5.70 -6.86
CA PHE A 31 -9.80 -7.01 -6.23
C PHE A 31 -9.13 -6.99 -4.86
N THR A 32 -7.99 -6.33 -4.71
CA THR A 32 -7.34 -6.19 -3.41
C THR A 32 -8.21 -5.42 -2.41
N CYS A 33 -8.88 -4.34 -2.84
CA CYS A 33 -9.82 -3.61 -1.99
C CYS A 33 -11.01 -4.47 -1.57
N ILE A 34 -11.56 -5.28 -2.47
CA ILE A 34 -12.67 -6.19 -2.15
C ILE A 34 -12.22 -7.26 -1.14
N MET A 35 -11.06 -7.88 -1.35
CA MET A 35 -10.53 -8.90 -0.44
C MET A 35 -10.25 -8.33 0.95
N VAL A 36 -9.60 -7.16 1.02
CA VAL A 36 -9.31 -6.47 2.28
C VAL A 36 -10.60 -6.03 2.97
N GLY A 37 -11.53 -5.41 2.25
CA GLY A 37 -12.82 -5.00 2.80
C GLY A 37 -13.64 -6.19 3.32
N SER A 38 -13.60 -7.34 2.63
CA SER A 38 -14.24 -8.56 3.13
C SER A 38 -13.57 -9.09 4.40
N ALA A 39 -12.25 -9.02 4.50
CA ALA A 39 -11.51 -9.42 5.70
C ALA A 39 -11.81 -8.51 6.90
N GLU A 40 -11.92 -7.19 6.68
CA GLU A 40 -12.33 -6.23 7.71
C GLU A 40 -13.78 -6.45 8.16
N PHE A 41 -14.68 -6.72 7.22
CA PHE A 41 -16.07 -7.07 7.52
C PHE A 41 -16.16 -8.33 8.38
N VAL A 42 -15.42 -9.39 8.02
CA VAL A 42 -15.36 -10.62 8.82
C VAL A 42 -14.79 -10.36 10.22
N SER A 43 -13.71 -9.57 10.32
CA SER A 43 -13.08 -9.22 11.60
C SER A 43 -14.02 -8.46 12.53
N THR A 44 -14.85 -7.58 11.96
CA THR A 44 -15.73 -6.69 12.74
C THR A 44 -17.01 -7.38 13.19
N TYR A 45 -17.62 -8.20 12.33
CA TYR A 45 -18.96 -8.75 12.58
C TYR A 45 -18.97 -10.23 13.02
N PHE A 46 -17.91 -10.99 12.75
CA PHE A 46 -17.88 -12.44 13.01
C PHE A 46 -16.80 -12.82 14.02
N ASP A 47 -15.53 -12.77 13.59
CA ASP A 47 -14.38 -13.18 14.40
C ASP A 47 -13.11 -12.54 13.87
N ILE A 48 -12.37 -11.89 14.78
CA ILE A 48 -11.08 -11.24 14.50
C ILE A 48 -10.06 -12.26 13.95
N MET A 49 -10.02 -13.48 14.50
CA MET A 49 -9.08 -14.51 14.06
C MET A 49 -9.34 -14.93 12.61
N LEU A 50 -10.60 -15.08 12.21
CA LEU A 50 -10.95 -15.43 10.83
C LEU A 50 -10.56 -14.32 9.86
N GLY A 51 -10.77 -13.05 10.22
CA GLY A 51 -10.36 -11.93 9.38
C GLY A 51 -8.84 -11.82 9.23
N ILE A 52 -8.07 -12.01 10.32
CA ILE A 52 -6.60 -12.09 10.25
C ILE A 52 -6.16 -13.25 9.35
N MET A 53 -6.81 -14.42 9.43
CA MET A 53 -6.51 -15.54 8.52
C MET A 53 -6.73 -15.17 7.05
N ILE A 54 -7.80 -14.46 6.72
CA ILE A 54 -8.06 -13.99 5.35
C ILE A 54 -6.94 -13.03 4.91
N HIS A 55 -6.55 -12.06 5.74
CA HIS A 55 -5.43 -11.17 5.40
C HIS A 55 -4.12 -11.93 5.21
N MET A 56 -3.81 -12.92 6.06
CA MET A 56 -2.60 -13.72 5.92
C MET A 56 -2.60 -14.51 4.62
N ILE A 57 -3.68 -15.24 4.32
CA ILE A 57 -3.81 -16.01 3.07
C ILE A 57 -3.65 -15.08 1.87
N PHE A 58 -4.29 -13.91 1.93
CA PHE A 58 -4.22 -12.93 0.85
C PHE A 58 -2.80 -12.34 0.68
N LEU A 59 -2.12 -12.01 1.78
CA LEU A 59 -0.74 -11.55 1.78
C LEU A 59 0.20 -12.56 1.15
N PHE A 60 0.13 -13.84 1.56
CA PHE A 60 0.94 -14.90 0.98
C PHE A 60 0.62 -15.11 -0.51
N SER A 61 -0.66 -15.03 -0.89
CA SER A 61 -1.09 -15.13 -2.29
C SER A 61 -0.48 -14.03 -3.15
N LEU A 62 -0.52 -12.76 -2.69
CA LEU A 62 0.10 -11.63 -3.37
C LEU A 62 1.61 -11.82 -3.52
N MET A 63 2.29 -12.25 -2.45
CA MET A 63 3.73 -12.47 -2.46
C MET A 63 4.15 -13.59 -3.43
N ILE A 64 3.43 -14.71 -3.42
CA ILE A 64 3.67 -15.82 -4.36
C ILE A 64 3.41 -15.37 -5.79
N PHE A 65 2.28 -14.71 -6.04
CA PHE A 65 1.91 -14.26 -7.38
C PHE A 65 2.89 -13.22 -7.92
N SER A 66 3.30 -12.27 -7.09
CA SER A 66 4.34 -11.29 -7.42
C SER A 66 5.67 -11.97 -7.77
N SER A 67 6.12 -12.94 -6.96
CA SER A 67 7.35 -13.69 -7.20
C SER A 67 7.30 -14.50 -8.51
N LEU A 68 6.15 -15.10 -8.84
CA LEU A 68 5.97 -15.86 -10.08
C LEU A 68 6.00 -14.92 -11.31
N ILE A 69 5.32 -13.78 -11.23
CA ILE A 69 5.31 -12.76 -12.29
C ILE A 69 6.71 -12.20 -12.52
N TYR A 70 7.44 -11.90 -11.45
CA TYR A 70 8.82 -11.41 -11.54
C TYR A 70 9.74 -12.40 -12.25
N ARG A 71 9.64 -13.70 -11.91
CA ARG A 71 10.40 -14.76 -12.59
C ARG A 71 10.08 -14.83 -14.09
N GLU A 72 8.81 -14.67 -14.45
CA GLU A 72 8.38 -14.69 -15.85
C GLU A 72 8.86 -13.45 -16.63
N SER A 73 8.95 -12.28 -15.97
CA SER A 73 9.57 -11.08 -16.55
C SER A 73 11.03 -11.35 -16.95
N ILE A 74 11.82 -11.96 -16.06
CA ILE A 74 13.23 -12.30 -16.32
C ILE A 74 13.35 -13.23 -17.53
N ARG A 75 12.50 -14.26 -17.61
CA ARG A 75 12.47 -15.19 -18.76
C ARG A 75 12.11 -14.48 -20.06
N THR A 76 11.11 -13.61 -20.02
CA THR A 76 10.59 -12.89 -21.20
C THR A 76 11.59 -11.86 -21.74
N ARG A 77 12.49 -11.36 -20.88
CA ARG A 77 13.53 -10.38 -21.23
C ARG A 77 14.45 -10.87 -22.36
N ALA A 78 14.62 -12.18 -22.53
CA ALA A 78 15.39 -12.78 -23.63
C ALA A 78 14.71 -12.64 -25.01
N TYR A 79 13.39 -12.48 -25.06
CA TYR A 79 12.61 -12.43 -26.30
C TYR A 79 12.11 -11.03 -26.62
N SER A 80 11.65 -10.27 -25.61
CA SER A 80 11.10 -8.94 -25.83
C SER A 80 11.25 -8.06 -24.58
N LEU A 81 11.97 -6.94 -24.74
CA LEU A 81 12.17 -5.99 -23.64
C LEU A 81 10.85 -5.33 -23.23
N ARG A 82 10.05 -4.84 -24.19
CA ARG A 82 8.80 -4.12 -23.90
C ARG A 82 7.81 -4.94 -23.05
N ARG A 83 7.68 -6.24 -23.34
CA ARG A 83 6.77 -7.12 -22.59
C ARG A 83 7.33 -7.45 -21.20
N ALA A 84 8.64 -7.65 -21.08
CA ALA A 84 9.28 -7.87 -19.79
C ALA A 84 9.07 -6.68 -18.83
N TRP A 85 9.25 -5.43 -19.31
CA TRP A 85 8.97 -4.23 -18.52
C TRP A 85 7.52 -4.19 -18.02
N GLN A 86 6.55 -4.46 -18.90
CA GLN A 86 5.13 -4.46 -18.50
C GLN A 86 4.79 -5.52 -17.43
N ILE A 87 5.45 -6.68 -17.48
CA ILE A 87 5.27 -7.76 -16.50
C ILE A 87 5.97 -7.39 -15.17
N GLU A 88 7.14 -6.76 -15.25
CA GLU A 88 7.89 -6.29 -14.09
C GLU A 88 7.12 -5.21 -13.31
N ASP A 89 6.55 -4.22 -14.01
CA ASP A 89 5.68 -3.20 -13.42
C ASP A 89 4.52 -3.82 -12.62
N MET A 90 3.94 -4.91 -13.12
CA MET A 90 2.84 -5.60 -12.43
C MET A 90 3.33 -6.30 -11.16
N SER A 91 4.52 -6.88 -11.16
CA SER A 91 5.11 -7.46 -9.94
C SER A 91 5.38 -6.38 -8.90
N TYR A 92 5.91 -5.22 -9.32
CA TYR A 92 6.13 -4.07 -8.44
C TYR A 92 4.83 -3.55 -7.83
N MET A 93 3.76 -3.42 -8.63
CA MET A 93 2.43 -3.06 -8.14
C MET A 93 1.88 -4.09 -7.14
N LEU A 94 2.05 -5.38 -7.40
CA LEU A 94 1.61 -6.41 -6.44
C LEU A 94 2.39 -6.35 -5.13
N ASN A 95 3.70 -6.03 -5.18
CA ASN A 95 4.52 -5.89 -3.99
C ASN A 95 4.12 -4.68 -3.14
N SER A 96 3.75 -3.55 -3.76
CA SER A 96 3.25 -2.39 -2.98
C SER A 96 1.92 -2.70 -2.30
N LEU A 97 1.04 -3.47 -2.95
CA LEU A 97 -0.24 -3.89 -2.38
C LEU A 97 -0.12 -4.86 -1.20
N ILE A 98 1.05 -5.45 -0.93
CA ILE A 98 1.29 -6.29 0.26
C ILE A 98 1.19 -5.49 1.56
N LEU A 99 1.48 -4.18 1.52
CA LEU A 99 1.38 -3.32 2.70
C LEU A 99 -0.05 -3.26 3.25
N ILE A 100 -1.06 -3.34 2.38
CA ILE A 100 -2.48 -3.24 2.76
C ILE A 100 -2.92 -4.38 3.70
N PRO A 101 -2.81 -5.68 3.31
CA PRO A 101 -3.13 -6.77 4.23
C PRO A 101 -2.17 -6.84 5.42
N LEU A 102 -0.92 -6.37 5.30
CA LEU A 102 0.01 -6.31 6.43
C LEU A 102 -0.48 -5.32 7.50
N ILE A 103 -0.94 -4.12 7.11
CA ILE A 103 -1.60 -3.18 8.03
C ILE A 103 -2.80 -3.84 8.71
N GLY A 104 -3.65 -4.54 7.94
CA GLY A 104 -4.83 -5.23 8.47
C GLY A 104 -4.46 -6.25 9.56
N ILE A 105 -3.48 -7.12 9.29
CA ILE A 105 -2.98 -8.09 10.26
C ILE A 105 -2.48 -7.38 11.52
N ILE A 106 -1.65 -6.35 11.37
CA ILE A 106 -1.04 -5.68 12.52
C ILE A 106 -2.11 -4.95 13.36
N ARG A 107 -3.06 -4.24 12.72
CA ARG A 107 -4.18 -3.56 13.40
C ARG A 107 -5.08 -4.52 14.16
N PHE A 108 -5.46 -5.65 13.57
CA PHE A 108 -6.31 -6.63 14.23
C PHE A 108 -5.56 -7.50 15.23
N SER A 109 -4.24 -7.62 15.10
CA SER A 109 -3.35 -8.22 16.10
C SER A 109 -3.13 -7.33 17.32
N MET A 110 -4.00 -6.34 17.55
CA MET A 110 -4.09 -5.62 18.82
C MET A 110 -4.91 -6.43 19.84
N PRO A 111 -4.29 -7.19 20.75
CA PRO A 111 -4.88 -7.46 22.04
C PRO A 111 -4.12 -6.66 23.09
N LEU A 112 -4.78 -6.46 24.23
CA LEU A 112 -4.20 -6.27 25.57
C LEU A 112 -4.23 -4.83 26.10
N LYS A 113 -5.14 -4.67 27.07
CA LYS A 113 -5.33 -3.58 28.04
C LYS A 113 -4.10 -3.29 28.95
N ILE A 114 -2.88 -3.58 28.49
CA ILE A 114 -1.67 -3.63 29.33
C ILE A 114 -0.79 -2.37 29.20
N PHE A 115 -0.78 -1.71 28.03
CA PHE A 115 -0.01 -0.47 27.82
C PHE A 115 -0.94 0.74 27.69
N GLU A 116 -0.46 1.92 28.11
CA GLU A 116 -1.11 3.18 27.76
C GLU A 116 -1.31 3.26 26.25
N SER A 117 -2.52 3.63 25.83
CA SER A 117 -2.99 3.58 24.43
C SER A 117 -2.01 4.20 23.43
N ILE A 118 -1.24 5.22 23.85
CA ILE A 118 -0.34 5.98 22.99
C ILE A 118 0.93 5.23 22.55
N TYR A 119 1.52 4.35 23.37
CA TYR A 119 2.79 3.69 23.03
C TYR A 119 2.62 2.55 22.01
N TRP A 120 1.39 2.08 21.81
CA TRP A 120 1.06 1.07 20.81
C TRP A 120 1.36 1.52 19.39
N PHE A 121 1.13 2.80 19.08
CA PHE A 121 1.44 3.38 17.78
C PHE A 121 2.93 3.23 17.46
N ILE A 122 3.82 3.32 18.45
CA ILE A 122 5.26 3.11 18.26
C ILE A 122 5.56 1.63 18.01
N ILE A 123 5.03 0.74 18.85
CA ILE A 123 5.29 -0.71 18.78
C ILE A 123 4.86 -1.29 17.43
N ILE A 124 3.76 -0.79 16.86
CA ILE A 124 3.21 -1.19 15.57
C ILE A 124 3.87 -0.44 14.42
N GLY A 125 4.04 0.86 14.59
CA GLY A 125 4.55 1.73 13.55
C GLY A 125 5.99 1.42 13.18
N ILE A 126 6.82 0.96 14.13
CA ILE A 126 8.22 0.58 13.85
C ILE A 126 8.30 -0.62 12.87
N PRO A 127 7.71 -1.81 13.15
CA PRO A 127 7.72 -2.92 12.20
C PRO A 127 7.20 -2.56 10.82
N LEU A 128 6.15 -1.73 10.77
CA LEU A 128 5.52 -1.34 9.52
C LEU A 128 6.37 -0.35 8.73
N MET A 129 6.97 0.63 9.40
CA MET A 129 7.97 1.53 8.83
C MET A 129 9.17 0.74 8.28
N VAL A 130 9.63 -0.29 9.00
CA VAL A 130 10.68 -1.20 8.51
C VAL A 130 10.23 -1.92 7.23
N ALA A 131 9.00 -2.43 7.18
CA ALA A 131 8.46 -3.09 5.98
C ALA A 131 8.41 -2.14 4.78
N ILE A 132 7.94 -0.90 4.97
CA ILE A 132 7.92 0.15 3.95
C ILE A 132 9.35 0.46 3.47
N ILE A 133 10.29 0.70 4.38
CA ILE A 133 11.68 1.01 4.03
C ILE A 133 12.32 -0.14 3.24
N LEU A 134 12.07 -1.40 3.65
CA LEU A 134 12.54 -2.58 2.92
C LEU A 134 11.93 -2.65 1.53
N LEU A 135 10.64 -2.35 1.38
CA LEU A 135 9.97 -2.31 0.09
C LEU A 135 10.54 -1.21 -0.82
N ILE A 136 10.71 0.01 -0.32
CA ILE A 136 11.31 1.14 -1.05
C ILE A 136 12.72 0.75 -1.54
N ARG A 137 13.53 0.14 -0.67
CA ARG A 137 14.88 -0.34 -1.03
C ARG A 137 14.84 -1.47 -2.06
N TYR A 138 13.92 -2.40 -1.91
CA TYR A 138 13.74 -3.53 -2.83
C TYR A 138 13.33 -3.07 -4.23
N MET A 139 12.40 -2.12 -4.30
CA MET A 139 11.89 -1.52 -5.53
C MET A 139 12.81 -0.42 -6.10
N LYS A 140 13.87 -0.04 -5.37
CA LYS A 140 14.81 1.04 -5.72
C LYS A 140 14.12 2.38 -6.03
N MET A 141 13.04 2.67 -5.29
CA MET A 141 12.27 3.89 -5.49
C MET A 141 13.04 5.12 -5.02
N HIS A 142 12.87 6.24 -5.73
CA HIS A 142 13.41 7.53 -5.35
C HIS A 142 12.45 8.27 -4.40
N LEU A 143 12.96 9.17 -3.55
CA LEU A 143 12.14 9.94 -2.60
C LEU A 143 10.99 10.72 -3.28
N GLN A 144 11.20 11.19 -4.51
CA GLN A 144 10.18 11.91 -5.26
C GLN A 144 9.03 10.99 -5.74
N GLU A 145 9.30 9.69 -5.91
CA GLU A 145 8.31 8.69 -6.33
C GLU A 145 7.41 8.24 -5.17
N ILE A 146 7.84 8.49 -3.93
CA ILE A 146 7.10 8.21 -2.69
C ILE A 146 6.50 9.49 -2.06
N GLY A 147 6.28 10.53 -2.86
CA GLY A 147 5.59 11.75 -2.41
C GLY A 147 6.47 12.81 -1.72
N PHE A 148 7.73 12.52 -1.42
CA PHE A 148 8.67 13.52 -0.87
C PHE A 148 9.22 14.42 -1.98
N VAL A 149 8.38 15.35 -2.42
CA VAL A 149 8.72 16.37 -3.42
C VAL A 149 8.97 17.68 -2.69
N SER A 150 10.14 18.30 -2.80
CA SER A 150 10.43 19.59 -2.15
C SER A 150 9.85 20.80 -2.92
N ASN A 151 9.09 20.57 -3.98
CA ASN A 151 8.58 21.62 -4.85
C ASN A 151 7.20 22.07 -4.36
N PHE A 152 6.99 23.40 -4.32
CA PHE A 152 5.74 24.06 -3.94
C PHE A 152 5.34 23.92 -2.44
N PRO A 153 6.15 24.44 -1.50
CA PRO A 153 5.86 24.37 -0.06
C PRO A 153 4.52 24.99 0.33
N LEU A 154 4.06 26.02 -0.41
CA LEU A 154 2.75 26.63 -0.22
C LEU A 154 1.60 25.66 -0.49
N ILE A 155 1.71 24.83 -1.54
CA ILE A 155 0.68 23.84 -1.88
C ILE A 155 0.66 22.74 -0.81
N GLN A 156 1.83 22.26 -0.38
CA GLN A 156 1.94 21.29 0.71
C GLN A 156 1.34 21.81 2.01
N PHE A 157 1.51 23.09 2.32
CA PHE A 157 0.88 23.70 3.48
C PHE A 157 -0.65 23.70 3.39
N PHE A 158 -1.23 24.02 2.22
CA PHE A 158 -2.67 23.93 2.03
C PHE A 158 -3.20 22.49 2.11
N ILE A 159 -2.43 21.51 1.60
CA ILE A 159 -2.75 20.08 1.75
C ILE A 159 -2.68 19.66 3.22
N ALA A 160 -1.65 20.08 3.97
CA ALA A 160 -1.56 19.81 5.40
C ALA A 160 -2.75 20.41 6.17
N LEU A 161 -3.24 21.58 5.75
CA LEU A 161 -4.41 22.24 6.34
C LEU A 161 -5.72 21.47 6.08
N THR A 162 -5.86 20.80 4.92
CA THR A 162 -7.03 19.92 4.70
C THR A 162 -7.01 18.72 5.65
N GLY A 163 -5.82 18.25 6.04
CA GLY A 163 -5.66 17.23 7.09
C GLY A 163 -6.28 17.64 8.43
N ILE A 164 -6.13 18.90 8.85
CA ILE A 164 -6.77 19.43 10.07
C ILE A 164 -8.29 19.40 9.95
N LEU A 165 -8.83 19.79 8.79
CA LEU A 165 -10.27 19.76 8.53
C LEU A 165 -10.81 18.33 8.58
N PHE A 166 -10.15 17.39 7.89
CA PHE A 166 -10.58 15.99 7.88
C PHE A 166 -10.46 15.33 9.25
N GLY A 167 -9.37 15.57 9.99
CA GLY A 167 -9.21 15.07 11.36
C GLY A 167 -10.28 15.61 12.31
N PHE A 168 -10.71 16.87 12.14
CA PHE A 168 -11.84 17.41 12.91
C PHE A 168 -13.16 16.69 12.59
N PHE A 169 -13.45 16.44 11.30
CA PHE A 169 -14.64 15.69 10.92
C PHE A 169 -14.60 14.25 11.42
N GLU A 170 -13.46 13.58 11.32
CA GLU A 170 -13.26 12.24 11.84
C GLU A 170 -13.48 12.16 13.35
N TYR A 171 -12.94 13.12 14.11
CA TYR A 171 -13.18 13.22 15.54
C TYR A 171 -14.67 13.39 15.87
N MET A 172 -15.39 14.22 15.11
CA MET A 172 -16.83 14.43 15.32
C MET A 172 -17.69 13.20 15.02
N ILE A 173 -17.26 12.37 14.08
CA ILE A 173 -17.94 11.12 13.71
C ILE A 173 -17.64 10.01 14.70
N LEU A 174 -16.36 9.77 14.99
CA LEU A 174 -15.90 8.63 15.79
C LEU A 174 -16.00 8.87 17.30
N LYS A 175 -15.88 10.13 17.74
CA LYS A 175 -15.85 10.53 19.17
C LYS A 175 -14.97 9.59 20.01
N PRO A 176 -13.67 9.49 19.68
CA PRO A 176 -12.78 8.58 20.37
C PRO A 176 -12.65 8.94 21.86
N GLU A 177 -12.38 7.94 22.69
CA GLU A 177 -12.00 8.18 24.08
C GLU A 177 -10.73 9.03 24.16
N ALA A 178 -10.63 9.88 25.18
CA ALA A 178 -9.48 10.75 25.35
C ALA A 178 -8.22 9.91 25.56
N LEU A 179 -7.19 10.14 24.72
CA LEU A 179 -5.89 9.47 24.87
C LEU A 179 -5.06 10.03 26.04
N ILE A 180 -5.43 11.21 26.55
CA ILE A 180 -4.77 11.89 27.66
C ILE A 180 -5.81 12.28 28.71
N ASP A 181 -5.49 12.06 29.98
CA ASP A 181 -6.40 12.36 31.09
C ASP A 181 -6.48 13.87 31.39
N GLU A 182 -5.40 14.62 31.11
CA GLU A 182 -5.29 16.05 31.39
C GLU A 182 -4.87 16.85 30.16
N LEU A 183 -5.60 17.94 29.89
CA LEU A 183 -5.38 18.83 28.76
C LEU A 183 -4.24 19.84 29.03
N ILE A 184 -3.05 19.32 29.35
CA ILE A 184 -1.84 20.12 29.53
C ILE A 184 -1.09 20.13 28.20
N VAL A 185 -0.70 21.32 27.71
CA VAL A 185 0.03 21.48 26.43
C VAL A 185 1.28 20.59 26.37
N MET A 186 1.99 20.44 27.48
CA MET A 186 3.15 19.55 27.58
C MET A 186 2.80 18.08 27.33
N ASN A 187 1.62 17.64 27.80
CA ASN A 187 1.12 16.28 27.63
C ASN A 187 0.55 16.03 26.22
N LEU A 188 0.36 17.07 25.41
CA LEU A 188 -0.07 16.96 24.01
C LEU A 188 1.10 16.76 23.05
N ILE A 189 2.30 17.27 23.38
CA ILE A 189 3.44 17.26 22.46
C ILE A 189 3.88 15.83 22.12
N ILE A 190 4.10 14.99 23.14
CA ILE A 190 4.60 13.62 22.95
C ILE A 190 3.58 12.77 22.17
N PRO A 191 2.31 12.64 22.61
CA PRO A 191 1.24 12.02 21.83
C PRO A 191 1.10 12.55 20.41
N GLY A 192 1.15 13.87 20.24
CA GLY A 192 1.03 14.53 18.94
C GLY A 192 2.13 14.10 17.98
N PHE A 193 3.39 14.06 18.43
CA PHE A 193 4.50 13.57 17.61
C PHE A 193 4.39 12.07 17.30
N ILE A 194 3.95 11.26 18.27
CA ILE A 194 3.74 9.82 18.06
C ILE A 194 2.70 9.60 16.96
N LEU A 195 1.55 10.27 17.02
CA LEU A 195 0.50 10.17 16.00
C LEU A 195 1.00 10.72 14.66
N LEU A 196 1.63 11.90 14.66
CA LEU A 196 2.13 12.50 13.42
C LEU A 196 3.10 11.56 12.67
N ILE A 197 3.96 10.83 13.38
CA ILE A 197 4.93 9.93 12.76
C ILE A 197 4.34 8.55 12.45
N PHE A 198 3.67 7.93 13.42
CA PHE A 198 3.27 6.52 13.33
C PHE A 198 1.84 6.29 12.84
N THR A 199 1.04 7.35 12.72
CA THR A 199 -0.23 7.30 11.99
C THR A 199 -0.14 8.16 10.73
N GLY A 200 0.05 9.47 10.87
CA GLY A 200 0.00 10.39 9.73
C GLY A 200 1.03 10.08 8.64
N LEU A 201 2.33 10.18 8.98
CA LEU A 201 3.41 9.94 8.02
C LEU A 201 3.41 8.49 7.49
N LEU A 202 3.10 7.53 8.36
CA LEU A 202 3.09 6.11 8.02
C LEU A 202 1.96 5.77 7.03
N GLU A 203 0.78 6.36 7.20
CA GLU A 203 -0.35 6.22 6.26
C GLU A 203 -0.01 6.86 4.91
N GLU A 204 0.55 8.06 4.90
CA GLU A 204 0.95 8.74 3.66
C GLU A 204 2.09 8.01 2.93
N LEU A 205 2.96 7.31 3.65
CA LEU A 205 3.97 6.45 3.04
C LEU A 205 3.40 5.14 2.48
N THR A 206 2.23 4.71 2.94
CA THR A 206 1.61 3.45 2.52
C THR A 206 0.66 3.63 1.34
N PHE A 207 -0.01 4.79 1.23
CA PHE A 207 -1.02 5.10 0.21
C PHE A 207 -0.48 5.95 -0.94
#